data_AF-A0A9P5HEP8-F1
#
_entry.id   AF-A0A9P5HEP8-F1
#
_cell.length_a   1.000
_cell.length_b   1.000
_cell.length_c   1.000
_cell.angle_alpha   90.00
_cell.angle_beta   90.00
_cell.angle_gamma   90.00
#
_symmetry.space_group_name_H-M   'P 1'
#
loop_
_entity.id
_entity.type
_entity.pdbx_description
1 polymer ?
#
loop_
_entity_poly.entity_id
_entity_poly.type
_entity_poly.pdbx_seq_one_letter_code
_entity_poly.pdbx_strand_id
1 'polypeptide(L)'
;MVATIEDPTEWTQWGQMDSELKQLIENDSNPAFKKTPDLNTIVSTREAWYPKYKAVADNALGAAEGLVTSKELQIPRRDGGTQRALLYQPQDIANTSRSLLVLIHGGGFCYGCPEMEGATCVGAVQAYDCVAISLSYRLAPEHKFPMASDDCWDALKWISQNLASLGVDATKGFVLGGTSAGGNIAIVLSHFARDEQLNPPLTGVYLNVPLVLAPEVVPEKYLPLYQSRNQNSTSPVLNKAFMDMYTEAYAPDLQFVVWTYSEMRD
;
A
#
# COMPACT_ATOMS: atom_id res chain seq x y z
N MET A 1 15.11 -12.91 -16.85
CA MET A 1 14.53 -12.11 -17.95
C MET A 1 13.76 -10.97 -17.31
N VAL A 2 13.89 -9.75 -17.84
CA VAL A 2 13.10 -8.59 -17.40
C VAL A 2 12.02 -8.41 -18.46
N ALA A 3 10.75 -8.51 -18.08
CA ALA A 3 9.65 -8.17 -18.99
C ALA A 3 9.72 -6.67 -19.30
N THR A 4 9.68 -6.30 -20.58
CA THR A 4 9.67 -4.89 -20.99
C THR A 4 8.25 -4.44 -21.32
N ILE A 5 7.97 -3.14 -21.18
CA ILE A 5 6.67 -2.59 -21.57
C ILE A 5 6.48 -2.58 -23.11
N GLU A 6 7.57 -2.73 -23.86
CA GLU A 6 7.62 -2.59 -25.31
C GLU A 6 7.21 -3.87 -26.06
N ASP A 7 7.33 -5.04 -25.43
CA ASP A 7 6.88 -6.31 -26.00
C ASP A 7 5.82 -7.00 -25.11
N PRO A 8 4.53 -6.66 -25.31
CA PRO A 8 3.44 -7.29 -24.58
C PRO A 8 3.23 -8.77 -24.94
N THR A 9 3.81 -9.27 -26.03
CA THR A 9 3.60 -10.66 -26.47
C THR A 9 4.25 -11.66 -25.51
N GLU A 10 5.27 -11.22 -24.79
CA GLU A 10 5.95 -12.02 -23.77
C GLU A 10 5.23 -12.01 -22.42
N TRP A 11 4.26 -11.13 -22.16
CA TRP A 11 3.67 -10.96 -20.82
C TRP A 11 2.90 -12.20 -20.35
N THR A 12 2.29 -12.94 -21.28
CA THR A 12 1.46 -14.12 -20.95
C THR A 12 2.25 -15.26 -20.32
N GLN A 13 3.56 -15.34 -20.55
CA GLN A 13 4.42 -16.35 -19.92
C GLN A 13 4.61 -16.09 -18.42
N TRP A 14 4.53 -14.82 -18.00
CA TRP A 14 4.63 -14.40 -16.60
C TRP A 14 3.31 -14.53 -15.84
N GLY A 15 2.21 -14.74 -16.56
CA GLY A 15 0.88 -15.00 -15.99
C GLY A 15 0.61 -16.46 -15.64
N GLN A 16 1.58 -17.37 -15.83
CA GLN A 16 1.44 -18.77 -15.46
C GLN A 16 1.57 -18.93 -13.96
N MET A 17 0.56 -19.55 -13.33
CA MET A 17 0.58 -19.82 -11.89
C MET A 17 1.72 -20.79 -11.56
N ASP A 18 2.47 -20.47 -10.52
CA ASP A 18 3.50 -21.35 -9.97
C ASP A 18 2.91 -22.72 -9.58
N SER A 19 3.65 -23.80 -9.84
CA SER A 19 3.16 -25.16 -9.63
C SER A 19 2.95 -25.50 -8.15
N GLU A 20 3.76 -24.95 -7.25
CA GLU A 20 3.61 -25.13 -5.80
C GLU A 20 2.36 -24.39 -5.31
N LEU A 21 2.18 -23.13 -5.75
CA LEU A 21 0.96 -22.38 -5.46
C LEU A 21 -0.29 -23.10 -5.98
N LYS A 22 -0.24 -23.66 -7.19
CA LYS A 22 -1.34 -24.43 -7.76
C LYS A 22 -1.68 -25.64 -6.89
N GLN A 23 -0.68 -26.40 -6.44
CA GLN A 23 -0.90 -27.54 -5.54
C GLN A 23 -1.47 -27.11 -4.19
N LEU A 24 -1.02 -25.99 -3.63
CA LEU A 24 -1.56 -25.45 -2.38
C LEU A 24 -3.06 -25.09 -2.51
N ILE A 25 -3.47 -24.53 -3.65
CA ILE A 25 -4.88 -24.20 -3.94
C ILE A 25 -5.69 -25.47 -4.23
N GLU A 26 -5.16 -26.46 -4.93
CA GLU A 26 -5.89 -27.70 -5.24
C GLU A 26 -6.11 -28.57 -3.99
N ASN A 27 -5.18 -28.53 -3.04
CA ASN A 27 -5.27 -29.27 -1.77
C ASN A 27 -6.10 -28.55 -0.68
N ASP A 28 -6.97 -27.60 -1.07
CA ASP A 28 -7.60 -26.60 -0.21
C ASP A 28 -8.48 -27.16 0.92
N SER A 29 -7.86 -27.25 2.09
CA SER A 29 -8.49 -27.48 3.40
C SER A 29 -8.45 -26.24 4.29
N ASN A 30 -7.98 -25.08 3.82
CA ASN A 30 -7.77 -23.90 4.66
C ASN A 30 -9.01 -22.98 4.64
N PRO A 31 -9.73 -22.83 5.76
CA PRO A 31 -10.94 -21.99 5.83
C PRO A 31 -10.69 -20.50 5.56
N ALA A 32 -9.43 -20.02 5.60
CA ALA A 32 -9.09 -18.66 5.20
C ALA A 32 -9.40 -18.36 3.72
N PHE A 33 -9.44 -19.39 2.87
CA PHE A 33 -9.69 -19.31 1.42
C PHE A 33 -11.17 -19.41 1.01
N LYS A 34 -12.09 -19.58 1.98
CA LYS A 34 -13.52 -19.84 1.73
C LYS A 34 -14.43 -18.76 2.33
N LYS A 35 -13.98 -17.50 2.38
CA LYS A 35 -14.77 -16.40 2.91
C LYS A 35 -15.65 -15.77 1.84
N THR A 36 -16.89 -15.48 2.21
CA THR A 36 -17.78 -14.65 1.40
C THR A 36 -17.63 -13.20 1.86
N PRO A 37 -17.46 -12.23 0.94
CA PRO A 37 -17.44 -10.82 1.29
C PRO A 37 -18.78 -10.38 1.88
N ASP A 38 -18.74 -9.60 2.96
CA ASP A 38 -19.92 -8.97 3.57
C ASP A 38 -19.54 -7.59 4.14
N LEU A 39 -20.12 -6.54 3.54
CA LEU A 39 -19.92 -5.14 3.93
C LEU A 39 -20.22 -4.90 5.42
N ASN A 40 -21.23 -5.58 5.96
CA ASN A 40 -21.67 -5.38 7.34
C ASN A 40 -20.67 -5.93 8.36
N THR A 41 -19.79 -6.84 7.92
CA THR A 41 -18.77 -7.44 8.77
C THR A 41 -17.42 -6.74 8.69
N ILE A 42 -17.28 -5.70 7.85
CA ILE A 42 -15.98 -5.03 7.66
C ILE A 42 -15.41 -4.55 8.99
N VAL A 43 -16.20 -3.83 9.79
CA VAL A 43 -15.75 -3.24 11.05
C VAL A 43 -15.32 -4.32 12.06
N SER A 44 -16.18 -5.30 12.32
CA SER A 44 -15.86 -6.40 13.25
C SER A 44 -14.69 -7.26 12.76
N THR A 45 -14.52 -7.39 11.44
CA THR A 45 -13.38 -8.07 10.84
C THR A 45 -12.08 -7.31 11.06
N ARG A 46 -12.07 -5.98 10.98
CA ARG A 46 -10.88 -5.15 11.31
C ARG A 46 -10.45 -5.39 12.75
N GLU A 47 -11.39 -5.33 13.69
CA GLU A 47 -11.12 -5.56 15.11
C GLU A 47 -10.56 -6.96 15.36
N ALA A 48 -11.14 -7.98 14.73
CA ALA A 48 -10.68 -9.36 14.86
C ALA A 48 -9.31 -9.62 14.22
N TRP A 49 -8.93 -8.86 13.19
CA TRP A 49 -7.67 -9.05 12.47
C TRP A 49 -6.52 -8.19 13.02
N TYR A 50 -6.82 -7.04 13.62
CA TYR A 50 -5.82 -6.13 14.15
C TYR A 50 -4.78 -6.81 15.06
N PRO A 51 -5.16 -7.66 16.06
CA PRO A 51 -4.18 -8.34 16.90
C PRO A 51 -3.22 -9.24 16.11
N LYS A 52 -3.67 -9.82 14.98
CA LYS A 52 -2.85 -10.69 14.14
C LYS A 52 -1.81 -9.87 13.37
N TYR A 53 -2.22 -8.75 12.76
CA TYR A 53 -1.30 -7.85 12.08
C TYR A 53 -0.28 -7.26 13.04
N LYS A 54 -0.74 -6.83 14.22
CA LYS A 54 0.14 -6.34 15.28
C LYS A 54 1.15 -7.41 15.71
N ALA A 55 0.72 -8.66 15.93
CA ALA A 55 1.62 -9.74 16.31
C ALA A 55 2.71 -10.01 15.26
N VAL A 56 2.38 -9.92 13.95
CA VAL A 56 3.39 -10.04 12.88
C VAL A 56 4.41 -8.92 12.96
N ALA A 57 3.98 -7.68 13.13
CA ALA A 57 4.87 -6.53 13.29
C ALA A 57 5.74 -6.62 14.55
N ASP A 58 5.14 -6.98 15.68
CA ASP A 58 5.83 -7.14 16.96
C ASP A 58 6.87 -8.26 16.90
N ASN A 59 6.56 -9.38 16.26
CA ASN A 59 7.50 -10.48 16.06
C ASN A 59 8.69 -10.05 15.18
N ALA A 60 8.44 -9.31 14.10
CA ALA A 60 9.51 -8.78 13.26
C ALA A 60 10.41 -7.81 14.04
N LEU A 61 9.81 -6.90 14.82
CA LEU A 61 10.55 -5.97 15.66
C LEU A 61 11.35 -6.69 16.76
N GLY A 62 10.77 -7.69 17.42
CA GLY A 62 11.45 -8.50 18.43
C GLY A 62 12.61 -9.32 17.85
N ALA A 63 12.47 -9.83 16.61
CA ALA A 63 13.58 -10.48 15.92
C ALA A 63 14.74 -9.51 15.56
N ALA A 64 14.47 -8.20 15.56
CA ALA A 64 15.44 -7.13 15.32
C ALA A 64 15.77 -6.34 16.60
N GLU A 65 15.58 -6.95 17.79
CA GLU A 65 15.87 -6.32 19.08
C GLU A 65 17.33 -5.82 19.14
N GLY A 66 17.50 -4.59 19.63
CA GLY A 66 18.81 -3.92 19.69
C GLY A 66 19.33 -3.39 18.35
N LEU A 67 18.65 -3.68 17.24
CA LEU A 67 19.01 -3.19 15.90
C LEU A 67 18.00 -2.17 15.37
N VAL A 68 16.71 -2.39 15.59
CA VAL A 68 15.62 -1.54 15.10
C VAL A 68 14.72 -1.11 16.25
N THR A 69 14.32 0.15 16.24
CA THR A 69 13.31 0.72 17.15
C THR A 69 12.07 1.12 16.38
N SER A 70 10.93 1.15 17.06
CA SER A 70 9.69 1.70 16.52
C SER A 70 9.10 2.77 17.43
N LYS A 71 8.47 3.78 16.82
CA LYS A 71 7.77 4.86 17.49
C LYS A 71 6.49 5.17 16.74
N GLU A 72 5.40 5.36 17.47
CA GLU A 72 4.16 5.89 16.89
C GLU A 72 4.26 7.42 16.71
N LEU A 73 3.78 7.88 15.56
CA LEU A 73 3.61 9.28 15.20
C LEU A 73 2.10 9.59 15.08
N GLN A 74 1.75 10.82 15.42
CA GLN A 74 0.43 11.40 15.18
C GLN A 74 0.60 12.52 14.16
N ILE A 75 0.14 12.27 12.94
CA ILE A 75 0.30 13.19 11.81
C ILE A 75 -1.00 13.98 11.65
N PRO A 76 -0.95 15.33 11.57
CA PRO A 76 -2.13 16.14 11.34
C PRO A 76 -2.72 15.91 9.95
N ARG A 77 -4.04 16.03 9.85
CA ARG A 77 -4.81 16.00 8.61
C ARG A 77 -5.44 17.37 8.33
N ARG A 78 -5.84 17.61 7.08
CA ARG A 78 -6.51 18.85 6.66
C ARG A 78 -7.81 19.17 7.38
N ASP A 79 -8.48 18.16 7.97
CA ASP A 79 -9.74 18.32 8.71
C ASP A 79 -9.53 18.70 10.19
N GLY A 80 -8.28 18.93 10.60
CA GLY A 80 -7.93 19.23 11.99
C GLY A 80 -7.80 17.99 12.89
N GLY A 81 -8.08 16.79 12.37
CA GLY A 81 -7.80 15.53 13.05
C GLY A 81 -6.34 15.10 12.91
N THR A 82 -6.02 13.94 13.49
CA THR A 82 -4.72 13.26 13.29
C THR A 82 -4.92 11.84 12.80
N GLN A 83 -3.86 11.26 12.23
CA GLN A 83 -3.76 9.86 11.88
C GLN A 83 -2.47 9.26 12.44
N ARG A 84 -2.52 7.97 12.76
CA ARG A 84 -1.38 7.20 13.23
C ARG A 84 -0.40 6.94 12.09
N ALA A 85 0.88 6.92 12.40
CA ALA A 85 1.91 6.29 11.58
C ALA A 85 2.91 5.59 12.49
N LEU A 86 3.58 4.55 11.99
CA LEU A 86 4.63 3.86 12.72
C LEU A 86 5.96 4.14 12.05
N LEU A 87 6.84 4.84 12.76
CA LEU A 87 8.21 5.04 12.35
C LEU A 87 9.06 3.87 12.85
N TYR A 88 9.91 3.35 11.99
CA TYR A 88 10.93 2.35 12.25
C TYR A 88 12.29 2.93 11.86
N GLN A 89 13.27 2.79 12.73
CA GLN A 89 14.61 3.34 12.50
C GLN A 89 15.67 2.49 13.20
N PRO A 90 16.94 2.57 12.77
CA PRO A 90 18.02 1.90 13.48
C PRO A 90 18.12 2.37 14.93
N GLN A 91 18.56 1.47 15.82
CA GLN A 91 18.78 1.76 17.24
C GLN A 91 19.82 2.87 17.44
N ASP A 92 20.85 2.92 16.58
CA ASP A 92 21.81 4.01 16.55
C ASP A 92 21.19 5.26 15.92
N ILE A 93 20.70 6.15 16.79
CA ILE A 93 20.10 7.43 16.40
C ILE A 93 21.13 8.56 16.23
N ALA A 94 22.42 8.31 16.46
CA ALA A 94 23.45 9.34 16.31
C ALA A 94 23.65 9.72 14.83
N ASN A 95 23.42 8.77 13.91
CA ASN A 95 23.34 9.05 12.49
C ASN A 95 21.97 9.64 12.12
N THR A 96 21.94 10.93 11.82
CA THR A 96 20.71 11.67 11.43
C THR A 96 20.60 11.91 9.92
N SER A 97 21.45 11.26 9.12
CA SER A 97 21.48 11.41 7.67
C SER A 97 21.18 10.07 7.02
N ARG A 98 19.91 9.65 7.08
CA ARG A 98 19.42 8.40 6.48
C ARG A 98 18.42 8.67 5.37
N SER A 99 18.36 7.78 4.39
CA SER A 99 17.28 7.78 3.40
C SER A 99 15.95 7.41 4.07
N LEU A 100 14.85 7.66 3.37
CA LEU A 100 13.49 7.44 3.87
C LEU A 100 12.69 6.54 2.94
N LEU A 101 12.01 5.57 3.53
CA LEU A 101 10.98 4.75 2.90
C LEU A 101 9.63 5.04 3.58
N VAL A 102 8.62 5.46 2.82
CA VAL A 102 7.24 5.62 3.32
C VAL A 102 6.39 4.53 2.69
N LEU A 103 5.76 3.69 3.51
CA LEU A 103 4.88 2.60 3.06
C LEU A 103 3.42 2.86 3.43
N ILE A 104 2.53 2.52 2.50
CA ILE A 104 1.09 2.59 2.66
C ILE A 104 0.53 1.17 2.60
N HIS A 105 -0.20 0.78 3.63
CA HIS A 105 -0.72 -0.59 3.76
C HIS A 105 -1.82 -0.90 2.72
N GLY A 106 -1.98 -2.20 2.43
CA GLY A 106 -3.08 -2.71 1.60
C GLY A 106 -4.40 -2.88 2.35
N GLY A 107 -5.26 -3.77 1.86
CA GLY A 107 -6.54 -4.08 2.51
C GLY A 107 -7.78 -3.57 1.77
N GLY A 108 -7.67 -3.34 0.46
CA GLY A 108 -8.82 -2.96 -0.38
C GLY A 108 -9.50 -1.66 0.08
N PHE A 109 -8.73 -0.72 0.64
CA PHE A 109 -9.22 0.54 1.24
C PHE A 109 -10.14 0.37 2.46
N CYS A 110 -10.56 -0.86 2.75
CA CYS A 110 -11.58 -1.17 3.75
C CYS A 110 -10.99 -1.82 4.99
N TYR A 111 -9.78 -2.35 4.90
CA TYR A 111 -9.08 -3.01 5.98
C TYR A 111 -7.69 -2.43 6.15
N GLY A 112 -7.09 -2.72 7.29
CA GLY A 112 -5.68 -2.56 7.54
C GLY A 112 -5.34 -1.54 8.59
N CYS A 113 -4.04 -1.46 8.85
CA CYS A 113 -3.44 -0.65 9.89
C CYS A 113 -1.93 -0.53 9.58
N PRO A 114 -1.21 0.45 10.15
CA PRO A 114 0.19 0.69 9.81
C PRO A 114 1.09 -0.49 10.20
N GLU A 115 0.68 -1.32 11.17
CA GLU A 115 1.38 -2.54 11.56
C GLU A 115 1.50 -3.56 10.40
N MET A 116 0.61 -3.52 9.40
CA MET A 116 0.67 -4.45 8.27
C MET A 116 1.96 -4.36 7.45
N GLU A 117 2.58 -3.18 7.39
CA GLU A 117 3.86 -2.99 6.71
C GLU A 117 5.05 -3.10 7.68
N GLY A 118 4.81 -3.41 8.97
CA GLY A 118 5.84 -3.41 10.01
C GLY A 118 7.00 -4.35 9.71
N ALA A 119 6.73 -5.57 9.24
CA ALA A 119 7.78 -6.52 8.86
C ALA A 119 8.60 -6.01 7.64
N THR A 120 7.94 -5.41 6.65
CA THR A 120 8.60 -4.78 5.50
C THR A 120 9.48 -3.61 5.95
N CYS A 121 8.97 -2.75 6.83
CA CYS A 121 9.71 -1.63 7.40
C CYS A 121 10.94 -2.10 8.17
N VAL A 122 10.81 -3.08 9.07
CA VAL A 122 11.94 -3.64 9.84
C VAL A 122 13.00 -4.21 8.89
N GLY A 123 12.59 -5.00 7.90
CA GLY A 123 13.50 -5.56 6.90
C GLY A 123 14.23 -4.49 6.10
N ALA A 124 13.53 -3.43 5.68
CA ALA A 124 14.12 -2.31 4.96
C ALA A 124 15.15 -1.56 5.82
N VAL A 125 14.83 -1.28 7.08
CA VAL A 125 15.76 -0.64 8.03
C VAL A 125 17.03 -1.47 8.18
N GLN A 126 16.91 -2.79 8.37
CA GLN A 126 18.07 -3.68 8.51
C GLN A 126 18.91 -3.79 7.24
N ALA A 127 18.26 -3.83 6.07
CA ALA A 127 18.93 -4.03 4.79
C ALA A 127 19.61 -2.77 4.27
N TYR A 128 19.06 -1.58 4.56
CA TYR A 128 19.45 -0.34 3.90
C TYR A 128 19.89 0.79 4.84
N ASP A 129 19.91 0.58 6.16
CA ASP A 129 20.20 1.63 7.16
C ASP A 129 19.36 2.90 6.93
N CYS A 130 18.09 2.71 6.57
CA CYS A 130 17.14 3.80 6.30
C CYS A 130 16.17 4.03 7.47
N VAL A 131 15.43 5.13 7.43
CA VAL A 131 14.20 5.30 8.22
C VAL A 131 13.02 4.80 7.40
N ALA A 132 12.11 4.05 8.01
CA ALA A 132 10.89 3.58 7.36
C ALA A 132 9.65 4.05 8.12
N ILE A 133 8.64 4.57 7.43
CA ILE A 133 7.40 5.04 8.03
C ILE A 133 6.22 4.32 7.38
N SER A 134 5.43 3.61 8.17
CA SER A 134 4.18 3.01 7.74
C SER A 134 2.99 3.92 8.09
N LEU A 135 2.21 4.30 7.09
CA LEU A 135 1.08 5.24 7.23
C LEU A 135 -0.24 4.51 7.50
N SER A 136 -1.09 5.14 8.33
CA SER A 136 -2.53 4.83 8.36
C SER A 136 -3.28 5.81 7.47
N TYR A 137 -4.47 5.41 7.03
CA TYR A 137 -5.46 6.27 6.42
C TYR A 137 -6.86 5.86 6.86
N ARG A 138 -7.84 6.76 6.73
CA ARG A 138 -9.24 6.45 7.02
C ARG A 138 -9.80 5.41 6.06
N LEU A 139 -10.50 4.41 6.62
CA LEU A 139 -11.00 3.25 5.89
C LEU A 139 -12.45 3.43 5.42
N ALA A 140 -12.75 2.87 4.25
CA ALA A 140 -14.10 2.71 3.74
C ALA A 140 -14.79 1.49 4.37
N PRO A 141 -16.12 1.48 4.55
CA PRO A 141 -17.11 2.38 3.94
C PRO A 141 -17.39 3.69 4.67
N GLU A 142 -16.89 3.87 5.90
CA GLU A 142 -17.14 5.07 6.70
C GLU A 142 -16.52 6.32 6.08
N HIS A 143 -15.37 6.14 5.44
CA HIS A 143 -14.62 7.19 4.77
C HIS A 143 -14.32 6.76 3.34
N LYS A 144 -15.24 7.15 2.45
CA LYS A 144 -15.17 6.83 1.03
C LYS A 144 -14.06 7.63 0.34
N PHE A 145 -13.76 7.24 -0.90
CA PHE A 145 -12.94 8.04 -1.80
C PHE A 145 -13.38 9.52 -1.81
N PRO A 146 -12.44 10.49 -1.77
CA PRO A 146 -10.97 10.36 -1.82
C PRO A 146 -10.26 10.35 -0.46
N MET A 147 -10.97 10.16 0.66
CA MET A 147 -10.43 10.44 2.01
C MET A 147 -9.14 9.67 2.35
N ALA A 148 -9.00 8.43 1.91
CA ALA A 148 -7.78 7.65 2.12
C ALA A 148 -6.55 8.28 1.42
N SER A 149 -6.73 8.73 0.18
CA SER A 149 -5.66 9.36 -0.60
C SER A 149 -5.31 10.74 -0.02
N ASP A 150 -6.32 11.49 0.41
CA ASP A 150 -6.15 12.78 1.08
C ASP A 150 -5.33 12.66 2.37
N ASP A 151 -5.68 11.69 3.20
CA ASP A 151 -5.00 11.36 4.44
C ASP A 151 -3.51 11.05 4.18
N CYS A 152 -3.23 10.17 3.20
CA CYS A 152 -1.85 9.85 2.85
C CYS A 152 -1.10 11.05 2.26
N TRP A 153 -1.76 11.93 1.49
CA TRP A 153 -1.14 13.13 0.93
C TRP A 153 -0.77 14.14 2.02
N ASP A 154 -1.66 14.35 2.98
CA ASP A 154 -1.39 15.21 4.13
C ASP A 154 -0.22 14.67 4.96
N ALA A 155 -0.14 13.35 5.16
CA ALA A 155 1.02 12.71 5.78
C ALA A 155 2.30 12.90 5.00
N LEU A 156 2.29 12.69 3.69
CA LEU A 156 3.50 12.80 2.88
C LEU A 156 4.04 14.22 2.89
N LYS A 157 3.16 15.24 2.79
CA LYS A 157 3.53 16.65 2.94
C LYS A 157 4.10 16.93 4.33
N TRP A 158 3.43 16.48 5.40
CA TRP A 158 3.92 16.67 6.76
C TRP A 158 5.32 16.03 6.94
N ILE A 159 5.52 14.81 6.45
CA ILE A 159 6.82 14.11 6.51
C ILE A 159 7.90 14.93 5.78
N SER A 160 7.62 15.41 4.56
CA SER A 160 8.58 16.22 3.78
C SER A 160 9.04 17.49 4.50
N GLN A 161 8.17 18.05 5.35
CA GLN A 161 8.45 19.26 6.13
C GLN A 161 9.16 18.96 7.46
N ASN A 162 9.20 17.70 7.90
CA ASN A 162 9.70 17.30 9.22
C ASN A 162 10.91 16.35 9.17
N LEU A 163 11.52 16.14 7.99
CA LEU A 163 12.60 15.17 7.75
C LEU A 163 13.74 15.23 8.78
N ALA A 164 14.23 16.42 9.09
CA ALA A 164 15.33 16.60 10.06
C ALA A 164 14.96 16.08 11.46
N SER A 165 13.71 16.30 11.90
CA SER A 165 13.21 15.78 13.19
C SER A 165 13.02 14.27 13.19
N LEU A 166 12.93 13.66 12.01
CA LEU A 166 12.80 12.22 11.79
C LEU A 166 14.17 11.56 11.55
N GLY A 167 15.28 12.31 11.63
CA GLY A 167 16.63 11.78 11.36
C GLY A 167 16.87 11.42 9.90
N VAL A 168 16.14 12.08 8.98
CA VAL A 168 16.16 11.81 7.55
C VAL A 168 16.89 12.90 6.79
N ASP A 169 17.71 12.46 5.83
CA ASP A 169 18.32 13.27 4.78
C ASP A 169 17.80 12.76 3.43
N ALA A 170 16.79 13.45 2.88
CA ALA A 170 16.15 13.06 1.63
C ALA A 170 17.09 13.11 0.41
N THR A 171 18.25 13.77 0.50
CA THR A 171 19.25 13.73 -0.59
C THR A 171 19.85 12.34 -0.77
N LYS A 172 19.77 11.48 0.26
CA LYS A 172 20.16 10.07 0.18
C LYS A 172 19.06 9.15 -0.37
N GLY A 173 17.84 9.64 -0.46
CA GLY A 173 16.70 8.90 -0.98
C GLY A 173 15.42 9.19 -0.20
N PHE A 174 14.33 9.34 -0.94
CA PHE A 174 12.97 9.48 -0.44
C PHE A 174 12.04 8.63 -1.31
N VAL A 175 11.78 7.41 -0.87
CA VAL A 175 10.98 6.41 -1.59
C VAL A 175 9.58 6.34 -1.00
N LEU A 176 8.57 6.46 -1.86
CA LEU A 176 7.18 6.19 -1.50
C LEU A 176 6.79 4.81 -1.99
N GLY A 177 6.00 4.06 -1.24
CA GLY A 177 5.51 2.78 -1.71
C GLY A 177 4.28 2.28 -0.99
N GLY A 178 3.81 1.13 -1.43
CA GLY A 178 2.68 0.49 -0.79
C GLY A 178 2.31 -0.85 -1.41
N THR A 179 1.45 -1.57 -0.68
CA THR A 179 0.98 -2.90 -1.06
C THR A 179 -0.48 -2.84 -1.48
N SER A 180 -0.86 -3.47 -2.60
CA SER A 180 -2.26 -3.61 -3.03
C SER A 180 -2.98 -2.25 -3.13
N ALA A 181 -4.01 -2.00 -2.33
CA ALA A 181 -4.69 -0.71 -2.22
C ALA A 181 -3.73 0.44 -1.82
N GLY A 182 -2.77 0.19 -0.94
CA GLY A 182 -1.74 1.18 -0.62
C GLY A 182 -0.78 1.43 -1.79
N GLY A 183 -0.56 0.43 -2.65
CA GLY A 183 0.15 0.60 -3.90
C GLY A 183 -0.60 1.50 -4.89
N ASN A 184 -1.93 1.39 -4.96
CA ASN A 184 -2.77 2.34 -5.70
C ASN A 184 -2.57 3.77 -5.19
N ILE A 185 -2.70 3.99 -3.87
CA ILE A 185 -2.52 5.31 -3.26
C ILE A 185 -1.11 5.84 -3.54
N ALA A 186 -0.07 5.02 -3.39
CA ALA A 186 1.32 5.40 -3.66
C ALA A 186 1.54 5.87 -5.11
N ILE A 187 0.88 5.23 -6.10
CA ILE A 187 0.93 5.67 -7.50
C ILE A 187 0.29 7.05 -7.62
N VAL A 188 -0.93 7.23 -7.12
CA VAL A 188 -1.62 8.54 -7.16
C VAL A 188 -0.75 9.63 -6.54
N LEU A 189 -0.21 9.37 -5.35
CA LEU A 189 0.58 10.36 -4.62
C LEU A 189 1.93 10.64 -5.28
N SER A 190 2.51 9.68 -6.02
CA SER A 190 3.73 9.94 -6.78
C SER A 190 3.50 10.94 -7.92
N HIS A 191 2.31 10.91 -8.53
CA HIS A 191 1.89 11.92 -9.50
C HIS A 191 1.64 13.27 -8.80
N PHE A 192 0.94 13.28 -7.65
CA PHE A 192 0.73 14.50 -6.88
C PHE A 192 2.06 15.14 -6.46
N ALA A 193 3.01 14.33 -6.01
CA ALA A 193 4.33 14.81 -5.62
C ALA A 193 5.09 15.47 -6.78
N ARG A 194 4.94 14.95 -8.00
CA ARG A 194 5.50 15.57 -9.21
C ARG A 194 4.78 16.87 -9.56
N ASP A 195 3.45 16.83 -9.62
CA ASP A 195 2.62 17.93 -10.13
C ASP A 195 2.57 19.12 -9.16
N GLU A 196 2.47 18.84 -7.85
CA GLU A 196 2.56 19.86 -6.80
C GLU A 196 4.01 20.22 -6.42
N GLN A 197 5.02 19.66 -7.12
CA GLN A 197 6.45 19.93 -6.89
C GLN A 197 6.86 19.73 -5.43
N LEU A 198 6.51 18.58 -4.86
CA LEU A 198 6.91 18.19 -3.50
C LEU A 198 8.42 18.37 -3.34
N ASN A 199 8.80 19.07 -2.28
CA ASN A 199 10.19 19.37 -1.98
C ASN A 199 10.54 18.92 -0.55
N PRO A 200 11.53 18.02 -0.37
CA PRO A 200 12.34 17.38 -1.41
C PRO A 200 11.55 16.38 -2.28
N PRO A 201 11.95 16.17 -3.55
CA PRO A 201 11.22 15.29 -4.46
C PRO A 201 11.37 13.82 -4.06
N LEU A 202 10.37 13.01 -4.42
CA LEU A 202 10.49 11.56 -4.34
C LEU A 202 11.61 11.07 -5.28
N THR A 203 12.44 10.16 -4.80
CA THR A 203 13.55 9.57 -5.57
C THR A 203 13.21 8.17 -6.11
N GLY A 204 12.08 7.60 -5.72
CA GLY A 204 11.64 6.29 -6.18
C GLY A 204 10.25 5.92 -5.72
N VAL A 205 9.66 4.92 -6.39
CA VAL A 205 8.36 4.35 -6.02
C VAL A 205 8.48 2.83 -5.90
N TYR A 206 8.02 2.27 -4.77
CA TYR A 206 7.95 0.82 -4.52
C TYR A 206 6.49 0.34 -4.58
N LEU A 207 6.18 -0.57 -5.49
CA LEU A 207 4.81 -1.04 -5.72
C LEU A 207 4.73 -2.55 -5.56
N ASN A 208 4.06 -3.00 -4.50
CA ASN A 208 3.82 -4.41 -4.26
C ASN A 208 2.38 -4.77 -4.64
N VAL A 209 2.21 -5.60 -5.68
CA VAL A 209 0.89 -6.06 -6.20
C VAL A 209 -0.18 -4.95 -6.28
N PRO A 210 0.12 -3.77 -6.87
CA PRO A 210 -0.76 -2.60 -6.81
C PRO A 210 -2.05 -2.79 -7.62
N LEU A 211 -3.09 -2.03 -7.23
CA LEU A 211 -4.27 -1.81 -8.05
C LEU A 211 -4.04 -0.57 -8.95
N VAL A 212 -3.96 -0.74 -10.27
CA VAL A 212 -3.44 0.32 -11.17
C VAL A 212 -4.37 0.74 -12.30
N LEU A 213 -5.33 -0.10 -12.67
CA LEU A 213 -6.24 0.15 -13.79
C LEU A 213 -7.65 -0.34 -13.47
N ALA A 214 -8.62 0.57 -13.54
CA ALA A 214 -10.02 0.21 -13.50
C ALA A 214 -10.41 -0.46 -14.85
N PRO A 215 -11.18 -1.57 -14.85
CA PRO A 215 -11.61 -2.24 -16.09
C PRO A 215 -12.27 -1.30 -17.12
N GLU A 216 -12.96 -0.26 -16.65
CA GLU A 216 -13.75 0.68 -17.43
C GLU A 216 -12.90 1.60 -18.31
N VAL A 217 -11.61 1.76 -17.99
CA VAL A 217 -10.70 2.74 -18.61
C VAL A 217 -9.44 2.10 -19.19
N VAL A 218 -9.42 0.78 -19.33
CA VAL A 218 -8.33 0.06 -19.99
C VAL A 218 -8.31 0.45 -21.48
N PRO A 219 -7.19 0.96 -22.02
CA PRO A 219 -7.09 1.26 -23.45
C PRO A 219 -7.34 0.02 -24.30
N GLU A 220 -8.09 0.16 -25.41
CA GLU A 220 -8.54 -0.95 -26.26
C GLU A 220 -7.40 -1.89 -26.67
N LYS A 221 -6.24 -1.33 -27.03
CA LYS A 221 -5.03 -2.10 -27.41
C LYS A 221 -4.50 -3.04 -26.32
N TYR A 222 -4.86 -2.83 -25.05
CA TYR A 222 -4.44 -3.65 -23.91
C TYR A 222 -5.54 -4.60 -23.41
N LEU A 223 -6.78 -4.49 -23.91
CA LEU A 223 -7.88 -5.39 -23.52
C LEU A 223 -7.53 -6.88 -23.70
N PRO A 224 -6.86 -7.32 -24.79
CA PRO A 224 -6.47 -8.72 -24.95
C PRO A 224 -5.49 -9.20 -23.88
N LEU A 225 -4.76 -8.31 -23.21
CA LEU A 225 -3.78 -8.62 -22.16
C LEU A 225 -4.39 -8.51 -20.75
N TYR A 226 -5.50 -7.80 -20.61
CA TYR A 226 -6.17 -7.56 -19.32
C TYR A 226 -7.09 -8.72 -18.91
N GLN A 227 -6.51 -9.92 -18.79
CA GLN A 227 -7.26 -11.18 -18.64
C GLN A 227 -7.46 -11.63 -17.19
N SER A 228 -6.57 -11.21 -16.28
CA SER A 228 -6.51 -11.75 -14.91
C SER A 228 -7.79 -11.52 -14.12
N ARG A 229 -8.53 -10.44 -14.36
CA ARG A 229 -9.84 -10.17 -13.73
C ARG A 229 -10.87 -11.25 -14.03
N ASN A 230 -10.82 -11.82 -15.23
CA ASN A 230 -11.73 -12.88 -15.66
C ASN A 230 -11.19 -14.26 -15.24
N GLN A 231 -9.90 -14.52 -15.49
CA GLN A 231 -9.24 -15.79 -15.17
C GLN A 231 -9.25 -16.09 -13.66
N ASN A 232 -9.08 -15.06 -12.82
CA ASN A 232 -9.01 -15.17 -11.37
C ASN A 232 -10.33 -14.76 -10.68
N SER A 233 -11.43 -14.75 -11.43
CA SER A 233 -12.74 -14.30 -10.93
C SER A 233 -13.26 -15.11 -9.73
N THR A 234 -12.76 -16.33 -9.53
CA THR A 234 -13.10 -17.23 -8.41
C THR A 234 -11.90 -17.57 -7.51
N SER A 235 -10.82 -16.78 -7.55
CA SER A 235 -9.62 -17.07 -6.76
C SER A 235 -9.87 -17.04 -5.24
N PRO A 236 -9.16 -17.87 -4.46
CA PRO A 236 -9.48 -18.10 -3.04
C PRO A 236 -9.26 -16.88 -2.11
N VAL A 237 -8.36 -15.96 -2.47
CA VAL A 237 -8.00 -14.81 -1.62
C VAL A 237 -8.70 -13.54 -2.07
N LEU A 238 -8.58 -13.22 -3.37
CA LEU A 238 -9.16 -12.03 -3.97
C LEU A 238 -9.88 -12.45 -5.25
N ASN A 239 -11.20 -12.60 -5.15
CA ASN A 239 -12.08 -12.93 -6.27
C ASN A 239 -12.90 -11.72 -6.70
N LYS A 240 -13.74 -11.91 -7.73
CA LYS A 240 -14.65 -10.88 -8.22
C LYS A 240 -15.58 -10.33 -7.13
N ALA A 241 -16.14 -11.19 -6.27
CA ALA A 241 -17.06 -10.75 -5.23
C ALA A 241 -16.38 -9.81 -4.21
N PHE A 242 -15.14 -10.10 -3.82
CA PHE A 242 -14.37 -9.19 -2.95
C PHE A 242 -14.05 -7.87 -3.67
N MET A 243 -13.66 -7.91 -4.94
CA MET A 243 -13.42 -6.69 -5.73
C MET A 243 -14.67 -5.81 -5.84
N ASP A 244 -15.83 -6.42 -6.08
CA ASP A 244 -17.12 -5.73 -6.17
C ASP A 244 -17.46 -5.10 -4.80
N MET A 245 -17.29 -5.85 -3.69
CA MET A 245 -17.47 -5.33 -2.32
C MET A 245 -16.55 -4.15 -2.02
N TYR A 246 -15.25 -4.24 -2.34
CA TYR A 246 -14.30 -3.15 -2.13
C TYR A 246 -14.67 -1.90 -2.94
N THR A 247 -15.12 -2.09 -4.19
CA THR A 247 -15.54 -0.99 -5.05
C THR A 247 -16.80 -0.32 -4.50
N GLU A 248 -17.77 -1.09 -4.01
CA GLU A 248 -18.98 -0.55 -3.37
C GLU A 248 -18.66 0.21 -2.08
N ALA A 249 -17.82 -0.36 -1.21
CA ALA A 249 -17.44 0.27 0.04
C ALA A 249 -16.65 1.55 -0.18
N TYR A 250 -15.60 1.48 -1.02
CA TYR A 250 -14.69 2.60 -1.28
C TYR A 250 -15.33 3.70 -2.13
N ALA A 251 -16.25 3.33 -3.02
CA ALA A 251 -16.90 4.21 -3.99
C ALA A 251 -15.90 5.08 -4.78
N PRO A 252 -14.91 4.47 -5.46
CA PRO A 252 -13.91 5.21 -6.23
C PRO A 252 -14.55 5.94 -7.42
N ASP A 253 -13.87 6.97 -7.90
CA ASP A 253 -14.21 7.55 -9.21
C ASP A 253 -13.71 6.62 -10.33
N LEU A 254 -14.67 5.93 -10.97
CA LEU A 254 -14.41 4.97 -12.04
C LEU A 254 -14.08 5.61 -13.39
N GLN A 255 -14.21 6.93 -13.52
CA GLN A 255 -13.82 7.63 -14.75
C GLN A 255 -12.30 7.80 -14.89
N PHE A 256 -11.53 7.47 -13.84
CA PHE A 256 -10.09 7.70 -13.80
C PHE A 256 -9.27 6.42 -13.70
N VAL A 257 -8.14 6.45 -14.41
CA VAL A 257 -7.20 5.35 -14.64
C VAL A 257 -6.78 4.64 -13.36
N VAL A 258 -6.46 5.40 -12.31
CA VAL A 258 -5.90 4.93 -11.04
C VAL A 258 -6.80 5.20 -9.84
N TRP A 259 -8.12 5.36 -10.04
CA TRP A 259 -9.05 5.83 -8.98
C TRP A 259 -8.54 7.14 -8.37
N THR A 260 -8.33 8.15 -9.22
CA THR A 260 -7.91 9.53 -8.85
C THR A 260 -9.05 10.50 -9.00
N TYR A 261 -9.03 11.64 -8.29
CA TYR A 261 -10.09 12.66 -8.37
C TYR A 261 -9.63 13.89 -9.15
N SER A 262 -10.61 14.65 -9.63
CA SER A 262 -10.55 15.63 -10.72
C SER A 262 -9.69 16.89 -10.48
N GLU A 263 -9.16 17.14 -9.28
CA GLU A 263 -8.45 18.39 -8.95
C GLU A 263 -7.05 18.51 -9.57
N MET A 264 -6.52 17.46 -10.23
CA MET A 264 -5.27 17.50 -10.99
C MET A 264 -5.40 18.13 -12.40
N ARG A 265 -6.25 19.13 -12.57
CA ARG A 265 -6.66 19.62 -13.91
C ARG A 265 -6.08 20.94 -14.39
N ASP A 266 -5.25 21.63 -13.62
CA ASP A 266 -4.64 22.88 -14.10
C ASP A 266 -3.11 22.78 -14.18
#